data_AF-A0A3M1HFQ3-F1
#
_entry.id   AF-A0A3M1HFQ3-F1
#
_cell.length_a   1.000
_cell.length_b   1.000
_cell.length_c   1.000
_cell.angle_alpha   90.00
_cell.angle_beta   90.00
_cell.angle_gamma   90.00
#
_symmetry.space_group_name_H-M   'P 1'
#
loop_
_entity.id
_entity.type
_entity.pdbx_description
1 polymer ?
#
loop_
_entity_poly.entity_id
_entity_poly.type
_entity_poly.pdbx_seq_one_letter_code
_entity_poly.pdbx_strand_id
1 'polypeptide(L)'
;MEKKGRIVKVSGPVVIARDIGAKMYDLVRVGREELIGEVIKIKGSDATIQVYEDTTGLKPGEPVFSTGLPLSVHLGPGILKNIYDGIQRPLELIAGDKGTYIPRGVDVPPIDRKKKWSFKPLVKKGDMVKAGQVIGEVKETSTIMHRVLSPYSGKVLSVEDGSHTIEDTVLMLDDKGNKRDVKMAHYWPVRKPRPFAEKYAPNIPLLTGMRVVDTFFPIAKGGTASIPGPFGSGKTVTQQSLAKFADADVVVYIGCGERGNEMTEVLEEFPHLEDPKTGKPLMERTVLIANTSNMPVAAREASIYTGITLAEYYRDMGYNVALM
;
A
#
# COMPACT_ATOMS: atom_id res chain seq x y z
N MET A 1 -17.34 7.47 23.97
CA MET A 1 -16.33 8.50 24.30
C MET A 1 -14.98 7.96 23.88
N GLU A 2 -14.38 8.52 22.83
CA GLU A 2 -12.99 8.19 22.47
C GLU A 2 -12.08 8.47 23.68
N LYS A 3 -11.27 7.48 24.07
CA LYS A 3 -10.31 7.66 25.16
C LYS A 3 -9.26 8.66 24.70
N LYS A 4 -9.31 9.86 25.28
CA LYS A 4 -8.43 10.98 24.96
C LYS A 4 -7.22 10.94 25.88
N GLY A 5 -6.07 10.57 25.34
CA GLY A 5 -4.80 10.72 26.04
C GLY A 5 -4.23 12.13 25.86
N ARG A 6 -3.09 12.37 26.51
CA ARG A 6 -2.37 13.65 26.46
C ARG A 6 -0.87 13.44 26.30
N ILE A 7 -0.23 14.30 25.52
CA ILE A 7 1.23 14.32 25.37
C ILE A 7 1.87 14.67 26.72
N VAL A 8 2.87 13.90 27.12
CA VAL A 8 3.69 14.12 28.33
C VAL A 8 5.09 14.59 27.95
N LYS A 9 5.65 14.05 26.87
CA LYS A 9 7.01 14.36 26.41
C LYS A 9 7.10 14.29 24.89
N VAL A 10 7.89 15.17 24.28
CA VAL A 10 8.25 15.15 22.86
C VAL A 10 9.79 15.12 22.77
N SER A 11 10.34 14.21 21.98
CA SER A 11 11.79 14.03 21.81
C SER A 11 12.10 13.60 20.37
N GLY A 12 12.27 14.57 19.48
CA GLY A 12 12.34 14.31 18.04
C GLY A 12 11.06 13.58 17.57
N PRO A 13 11.17 12.50 16.76
CA PRO A 13 9.99 11.80 16.26
C PRO A 13 9.29 10.92 17.31
N VAL A 14 9.83 10.85 18.54
CA VAL A 14 9.27 10.05 19.63
C VAL A 14 8.46 10.92 20.58
N VAL A 15 7.18 10.59 20.71
CA VAL A 15 6.22 11.25 21.62
C VAL A 15 5.78 10.27 22.69
N ILE A 16 5.72 10.70 23.95
CA ILE A 16 5.13 9.91 25.03
C ILE A 16 3.77 10.52 25.37
N ALA A 17 2.72 9.71 25.32
CA ALA A 17 1.37 10.11 25.69
C ALA A 17 0.84 9.22 26.82
N ARG A 18 0.04 9.81 27.70
CA ARG A 18 -0.56 9.12 28.86
C ARG A 18 -2.06 8.97 28.67
N ASP A 19 -2.60 7.86 29.18
CA ASP A 19 -4.04 7.55 29.25
C ASP A 19 -4.72 7.43 27.87
N ILE A 20 -3.97 7.04 26.82
CA ILE A 20 -4.50 6.87 25.46
C ILE A 20 -5.42 5.66 25.32
N GLY A 21 -5.25 4.63 26.17
CA GLY A 21 -6.02 3.38 26.08
C GLY A 21 -5.83 2.59 24.79
N ALA A 22 -4.73 2.81 24.07
CA ALA A 22 -4.36 2.13 22.83
C ALA A 22 -3.61 0.82 23.08
N LYS A 23 -3.55 -0.02 22.07
CA LYS A 23 -2.75 -1.25 22.03
C LYS A 23 -1.41 -1.02 21.35
N MET A 24 -0.52 -2.00 21.52
CA MET A 24 0.74 -2.08 20.81
C MET A 24 0.48 -2.07 19.29
N TYR A 25 1.18 -1.21 18.54
CA TYR A 25 1.03 -0.98 17.09
C TYR A 25 -0.23 -0.25 16.64
N ASP A 26 -1.09 0.22 17.53
CA ASP A 26 -2.22 1.07 17.12
C ASP A 26 -1.71 2.37 16.49
N LEU A 27 -2.34 2.78 15.40
CA LEU A 27 -2.21 4.14 14.90
C LEU A 27 -2.89 5.13 15.86
N VAL A 28 -2.29 6.29 15.98
CA VAL A 28 -2.76 7.39 16.82
C VAL A 28 -2.70 8.70 16.05
N ARG A 29 -3.60 9.63 16.39
CA ARG A 29 -3.58 11.03 15.96
C ARG A 29 -2.99 11.86 17.10
N VAL A 30 -1.88 12.53 16.84
CA VAL A 30 -1.04 13.20 17.84
C VAL A 30 -1.12 14.71 17.70
N GLY A 31 -1.46 15.39 18.79
CA GLY A 31 -1.54 16.84 18.82
C GLY A 31 -2.84 17.39 18.26
N ARG A 32 -2.93 18.72 18.21
CA ARG A 32 -4.08 19.42 17.60
C ARG A 32 -4.10 19.35 16.07
N GLU A 33 -2.93 19.14 15.47
CA GLU A 33 -2.76 18.92 14.03
C GLU A 33 -3.03 17.46 13.63
N GLU A 34 -3.36 16.58 14.59
CA GLU A 34 -3.72 15.17 14.34
C GLU A 34 -2.67 14.40 13.53
N LEU A 35 -1.40 14.63 13.85
CA LEU A 35 -0.28 13.99 13.18
C LEU A 35 -0.37 12.47 13.31
N ILE A 36 -0.04 11.75 12.25
CA ILE A 36 -0.09 10.30 12.24
C ILE A 36 1.11 9.75 13.02
N GLY A 37 0.84 8.88 14.00
CA GLY A 37 1.87 8.12 14.69
C GLY A 37 1.45 6.69 15.00
N GLU A 38 2.40 5.85 15.39
CA GLU A 38 2.18 4.46 15.78
C GLU A 38 2.69 4.23 17.20
N VAL A 39 1.90 3.53 18.03
CA VAL A 39 2.34 3.12 19.36
C VAL A 39 3.41 2.03 19.22
N ILE A 40 4.62 2.30 19.71
CA ILE A 40 5.79 1.38 19.66
C ILE A 40 6.18 0.78 21.02
N LYS A 41 5.64 1.29 22.12
CA LYS A 41 5.85 0.74 23.47
C LYS A 41 4.75 1.18 24.42
N ILE A 42 4.34 0.30 25.34
CA ILE A 42 3.41 0.62 26.42
C ILE A 42 4.06 0.29 27.77
N LYS A 43 4.02 1.23 28.73
CA LYS A 43 4.48 1.05 30.10
C LYS A 43 3.47 1.67 31.06
N GLY A 44 2.65 0.83 31.71
CA GLY A 44 1.55 1.30 32.56
C GLY A 44 0.55 2.10 31.74
N SER A 45 0.27 3.34 32.15
CA SER A 45 -0.61 4.29 31.43
C SER A 45 0.08 5.02 30.27
N ASP A 46 1.41 4.92 30.17
CA ASP A 46 2.20 5.72 29.24
C ASP A 46 2.50 4.89 27.98
N ALA A 47 2.25 5.48 26.82
CA ALA A 47 2.54 4.93 25.52
C ALA A 47 3.63 5.77 24.83
N THR A 48 4.64 5.09 24.30
CA THR A 48 5.64 5.69 23.41
C THR A 48 5.15 5.55 21.98
N ILE A 49 5.09 6.66 21.27
CA ILE A 49 4.53 6.81 19.93
C ILE A 49 5.66 7.26 19.01
N GLN A 50 5.81 6.57 17.89
CA GLN A 50 6.65 6.99 16.78
C GLN A 50 5.78 7.80 15.81
N VAL A 51 6.07 9.09 15.64
CA VAL A 51 5.31 9.97 14.74
C VAL A 51 5.89 9.86 13.32
N TYR A 52 5.01 9.72 12.33
CA TYR A 52 5.33 9.59 10.90
C TYR A 52 5.42 10.93 10.16
N GLU A 53 5.31 12.04 10.90
CA GLU A 53 5.33 13.42 10.41
C GLU A 53 6.28 14.26 11.27
N ASP A 54 6.57 15.49 10.82
CA ASP A 54 7.39 16.43 11.58
C ASP A 54 6.68 16.84 12.89
N THR A 55 7.34 16.61 14.02
CA THR A 55 6.84 16.88 15.37
C THR A 55 7.07 18.33 15.83
N THR A 56 7.67 19.19 15.00
CA THR A 56 8.00 20.57 15.37
C THR A 56 6.76 21.34 15.82
N GLY A 57 6.78 21.89 17.03
CA GLY A 57 5.66 22.68 17.57
C GLY A 57 4.64 21.90 18.40
N LEU A 58 4.71 20.57 18.44
CA LEU A 58 3.94 19.77 19.42
C LEU A 58 4.34 20.13 20.86
N LYS A 59 3.34 20.21 21.75
CA LYS A 59 3.55 20.57 23.16
C LYS A 59 2.98 19.50 24.11
N PRO A 60 3.60 19.28 25.28
CA PRO A 60 2.97 18.56 26.37
C PRO A 60 1.59 19.14 26.72
N GLY A 61 0.64 18.26 27.04
CA GLY A 61 -0.76 18.59 27.32
C GLY A 61 -1.67 18.53 26.10
N GLU A 62 -1.14 18.49 24.88
CA GLU A 62 -1.95 18.32 23.67
C GLU A 62 -2.60 16.93 23.58
N PRO A 63 -3.75 16.81 22.88
CA PRO A 63 -4.50 15.56 22.86
C PRO A 63 -3.84 14.49 22.00
N VAL A 64 -4.11 13.24 22.34
CA VAL A 64 -3.77 12.08 21.50
C VAL A 64 -4.97 11.14 21.43
N PHE A 65 -5.34 10.74 20.21
CA PHE A 65 -6.48 9.87 19.94
C PHE A 65 -5.99 8.55 19.35
N SER A 66 -6.47 7.42 19.86
CA SER A 66 -6.20 6.11 19.24
C SER A 66 -7.25 5.82 18.17
N THR A 67 -6.81 5.36 17.00
CA THR A 67 -7.71 4.84 15.97
C THR A 67 -8.21 3.44 16.30
N GLY A 68 -7.55 2.75 17.25
CA GLY A 68 -7.82 1.35 17.62
C GLY A 68 -7.45 0.33 16.53
N LEU A 69 -6.79 0.78 15.46
CA LEU A 69 -6.40 -0.02 14.31
C LEU A 69 -4.90 0.14 14.06
N PRO A 70 -4.19 -0.94 13.66
CA PRO A 70 -2.79 -0.83 13.29
C PRO A 70 -2.61 -0.12 11.96
N LEU A 71 -1.37 0.26 11.64
CA LEU A 71 -1.03 0.78 10.32
C LEU A 71 -1.48 -0.22 9.24
N SER A 72 -2.39 0.26 8.39
CA SER A 72 -3.08 -0.55 7.40
C SER A 72 -3.18 0.19 6.08
N VAL A 73 -3.12 -0.56 4.98
CA VAL A 73 -3.31 -0.03 3.62
C VAL A 73 -4.70 -0.38 3.12
N HIS A 74 -5.27 0.49 2.30
CA HIS A 74 -6.51 0.24 1.60
C HIS A 74 -6.20 -0.50 0.29
N LEU A 75 -6.79 -1.69 0.13
CA LEU A 75 -6.58 -2.61 -0.97
C LEU A 75 -7.86 -2.70 -1.81
N GLY A 76 -7.82 -2.29 -3.08
CA GLY A 76 -8.97 -2.32 -3.99
C GLY A 76 -8.66 -1.66 -5.34
N PRO A 77 -9.64 -1.57 -6.26
CA PRO A 77 -9.45 -0.95 -7.58
C PRO A 77 -9.11 0.53 -7.47
N GLY A 78 -8.07 0.97 -8.19
CA GLY A 78 -7.60 2.35 -8.20
C GLY A 78 -6.30 2.56 -7.41
N ILE A 79 -5.50 1.52 -7.21
CA ILE A 79 -4.15 1.59 -6.63
C ILE A 79 -3.12 1.80 -7.74
N LEU A 80 -3.25 1.08 -8.86
CA LEU A 80 -2.34 1.27 -10.00
C LEU A 80 -2.41 2.71 -10.52
N LYS A 81 -1.30 3.16 -11.11
CA LYS A 81 -1.05 4.54 -11.58
C LYS A 81 -0.85 5.58 -10.48
N ASN A 82 -1.07 5.25 -9.20
CA ASN A 82 -0.88 6.20 -8.12
C ASN A 82 0.58 6.30 -7.69
N ILE A 83 0.88 7.47 -7.14
CA ILE A 83 2.12 7.79 -6.46
C ILE A 83 1.76 8.06 -5.00
N TYR A 84 2.22 7.18 -4.11
CA TYR A 84 1.96 7.24 -2.69
C TYR A 84 3.18 7.71 -1.90
N ASP A 85 2.96 8.27 -0.71
CA ASP A 85 4.00 8.35 0.31
C ASP A 85 4.14 7.03 1.10
N GLY A 86 5.02 7.00 2.10
CA GLY A 86 5.29 5.80 2.90
C GLY A 86 4.10 5.20 3.67
N ILE A 87 3.00 5.96 3.83
CA ILE A 87 1.78 5.53 4.53
C ILE A 87 0.54 5.54 3.62
N GLN A 88 0.75 5.40 2.30
CA GLN A 88 -0.28 5.28 1.28
C GLN A 88 -1.16 6.54 1.07
N ARG A 89 -0.63 7.74 1.31
CA ARG A 89 -1.30 8.99 0.93
C ARG A 89 -0.93 9.38 -0.51
N PRO A 90 -1.90 9.60 -1.41
CA PRO A 90 -1.61 9.93 -2.81
C PRO A 90 -1.04 11.34 -2.94
N LEU A 91 0.20 11.45 -3.43
CA LEU A 91 0.94 12.71 -3.51
C LEU A 91 0.30 13.70 -4.49
N GLU A 92 -0.28 13.23 -5.60
CA GLU A 92 -0.97 14.10 -6.58
C GLU A 92 -2.17 14.82 -5.97
N LEU A 93 -2.96 14.13 -5.12
CA LEU A 93 -4.10 14.74 -4.45
C LEU A 93 -3.67 15.76 -3.39
N ILE A 94 -2.59 15.48 -2.67
CA ILE A 94 -2.02 16.45 -1.72
C ILE A 94 -1.54 17.69 -2.46
N ALA A 95 -0.82 17.51 -3.57
CA ALA A 95 -0.29 18.61 -4.38
C ALA A 95 -1.42 19.50 -4.95
N GLY A 96 -2.50 18.89 -5.44
CA GLY A 96 -3.65 19.61 -6.02
C GLY A 96 -4.43 20.45 -5.01
N ASP A 97 -4.54 20.01 -3.75
CA ASP A 97 -5.31 20.72 -2.70
C ASP A 97 -4.46 21.70 -1.87
N LYS A 98 -3.17 21.40 -1.68
CA LYS A 98 -2.33 22.07 -0.68
C LYS A 98 -1.07 22.75 -1.24
N GLY A 99 -0.82 22.62 -2.55
CA GLY A 99 0.31 23.25 -3.24
C GLY A 99 1.60 22.42 -3.21
N THR A 100 2.75 23.09 -3.33
CA THR A 100 4.06 22.44 -3.57
C THR A 100 4.63 21.70 -2.35
N TYR A 101 4.18 22.04 -1.14
CA TYR A 101 4.66 21.42 0.09
C TYR A 101 3.60 20.49 0.67
N ILE A 102 4.04 19.38 1.28
CA ILE A 102 3.17 18.45 1.99
C ILE A 102 2.88 19.06 3.38
N PRO A 103 1.64 19.49 3.67
CA PRO A 103 1.30 19.96 5.01
C PRO A 103 1.26 18.81 5.99
N ARG A 104 1.42 19.15 7.27
CA ARG A 104 1.28 18.19 8.36
C ARG A 104 -0.19 17.90 8.66
N GLY A 105 -0.47 16.69 9.11
CA GLY A 105 -1.82 16.30 9.52
C GLY A 105 -2.81 16.14 8.35
N VAL A 106 -2.31 16.09 7.11
CA VAL A 106 -3.17 15.88 5.95
C VAL A 106 -3.70 14.45 5.94
N ASP A 107 -5.02 14.35 5.93
CA ASP A 107 -5.77 13.10 5.83
C ASP A 107 -6.52 13.06 4.49
N VAL A 108 -5.97 12.29 3.54
CA VAL A 108 -6.55 12.08 2.22
C VAL A 108 -6.81 10.58 2.01
N PRO A 109 -7.93 10.20 1.36
CA PRO A 109 -8.23 8.80 1.13
C PRO A 109 -7.18 8.17 0.18
N PRO A 110 -6.65 6.97 0.49
CA PRO A 110 -5.66 6.30 -0.37
C PRO A 110 -6.15 5.96 -1.78
N ILE A 111 -7.44 5.70 -1.93
CA ILE A 111 -8.09 5.34 -3.20
C ILE A 111 -9.29 6.27 -3.35
N ASP A 112 -9.56 6.72 -4.58
CA ASP A 112 -10.71 7.57 -4.89
C ASP A 112 -12.03 6.83 -4.60
N ARG A 113 -12.74 7.32 -3.58
CA ARG A 113 -14.03 6.78 -3.11
C ARG A 113 -15.20 7.13 -4.02
N LYS A 114 -15.07 8.16 -4.86
CA LYS A 114 -16.13 8.66 -5.73
C LYS A 114 -16.10 8.02 -7.11
N LYS A 115 -14.94 7.49 -7.53
CA LYS A 115 -14.78 6.81 -8.81
C LYS A 115 -15.64 5.56 -8.86
N LYS A 116 -16.44 5.45 -9.92
CA LYS A 116 -17.22 4.25 -10.22
C LYS A 116 -16.44 3.30 -11.10
N TRP A 117 -16.58 2.02 -10.82
CA TRP A 117 -15.96 0.91 -11.50
C TRP A 117 -17.04 -0.03 -12.04
N SER A 118 -16.81 -0.57 -13.23
CA SER A 118 -17.68 -1.62 -13.80
C SER A 118 -17.28 -2.96 -13.19
N PHE A 119 -17.98 -3.38 -12.16
CA PHE A 119 -17.78 -4.67 -11.50
C PHE A 119 -18.58 -5.75 -12.21
N LYS A 120 -17.89 -6.81 -12.64
CA LYS A 120 -18.51 -8.01 -13.22
C LYS A 120 -18.38 -9.17 -12.25
N PRO A 121 -19.47 -9.69 -11.69
CA PRO A 121 -19.40 -10.83 -10.78
C PRO A 121 -19.05 -12.13 -11.51
N LEU A 122 -18.27 -12.98 -10.84
CA LEU A 122 -17.94 -14.34 -11.29
C LEU A 122 -18.60 -15.43 -10.43
N VAL A 123 -19.23 -15.04 -9.32
CA VAL A 123 -20.00 -15.92 -8.43
C VAL A 123 -21.49 -15.60 -8.53
N LYS A 124 -22.33 -16.57 -8.14
CA LYS A 124 -23.79 -16.46 -8.15
C LYS A 124 -24.36 -16.63 -6.75
N LYS A 125 -25.60 -16.16 -6.57
CA LYS A 125 -26.36 -16.40 -5.34
C LYS A 125 -26.46 -17.90 -5.06
N GLY A 126 -26.11 -18.29 -3.84
CA GLY A 126 -26.10 -19.68 -3.38
C GLY A 126 -24.73 -20.34 -3.39
N ASP A 127 -23.74 -19.78 -4.08
CA ASP A 127 -22.38 -20.32 -4.13
C ASP A 127 -21.69 -20.24 -2.76
N MET A 128 -20.79 -21.19 -2.50
CA MET A 128 -19.91 -21.15 -1.34
C MET A 128 -18.58 -20.52 -1.74
N VAL A 129 -18.21 -19.43 -1.07
CA VAL A 129 -16.98 -18.68 -1.33
C VAL A 129 -16.02 -18.85 -0.16
N LYS A 130 -14.73 -19.00 -0.45
CA LYS A 130 -13.65 -18.99 0.55
C LYS A 130 -12.97 -17.63 0.60
N ALA A 131 -12.37 -17.29 1.74
CA ALA A 131 -11.50 -16.13 1.84
C ALA A 131 -10.31 -16.26 0.87
N GLY A 132 -10.00 -15.19 0.15
CA GLY A 132 -9.00 -15.16 -0.92
C GLY A 132 -9.50 -15.66 -2.28
N GLN A 133 -10.76 -16.11 -2.40
CA GLN A 133 -11.32 -16.51 -3.70
C GLN A 133 -11.75 -15.28 -4.50
N VAL A 134 -11.52 -15.31 -5.82
CA VAL A 134 -12.00 -14.30 -6.76
C VAL A 134 -13.53 -14.35 -6.84
N ILE A 135 -14.19 -13.22 -6.58
CA ILE A 135 -15.65 -13.06 -6.62
C ILE A 135 -16.14 -12.27 -7.83
N GLY A 136 -15.26 -11.48 -8.45
CA GLY A 136 -15.57 -10.69 -9.60
C GLY A 136 -14.35 -9.95 -10.13
N GLU A 137 -14.55 -9.23 -11.23
CA GLU A 137 -13.48 -8.54 -11.94
C GLU A 137 -13.86 -7.10 -12.25
N VAL A 138 -12.85 -6.23 -12.20
CA VAL A 138 -12.93 -4.82 -12.58
C VAL A 138 -11.77 -4.52 -13.52
N LYS A 139 -12.03 -3.82 -14.61
CA LYS A 139 -10.95 -3.30 -15.45
C LYS A 139 -10.34 -2.06 -14.78
N GLU A 140 -9.25 -2.23 -14.04
CA GLU A 140 -8.62 -1.16 -13.27
C GLU A 140 -7.80 -0.22 -14.18
N THR A 141 -7.03 -0.80 -15.08
CA THR A 141 -6.26 -0.08 -16.09
C THR A 141 -6.52 -0.64 -17.48
N SER A 142 -5.90 -0.07 -18.50
CA SER A 142 -6.04 -0.59 -19.87
C SER A 142 -5.46 -1.99 -20.04
N THR A 143 -4.51 -2.39 -19.16
CA THR A 143 -3.76 -3.65 -19.22
C THR A 143 -4.10 -4.62 -18.09
N ILE A 144 -4.52 -4.13 -16.92
CA ILE A 144 -4.74 -4.95 -15.72
C ILE A 144 -6.23 -5.14 -15.42
N MET A 145 -6.61 -6.41 -15.30
CA MET A 145 -7.91 -6.86 -14.83
C MET A 145 -7.84 -7.14 -13.32
N HIS A 146 -8.36 -6.21 -12.53
CA HIS A 146 -8.38 -6.32 -11.09
C HIS A 146 -9.38 -7.39 -10.65
N ARG A 147 -8.87 -8.47 -10.05
CA ARG A 147 -9.67 -9.56 -9.51
C ARG A 147 -10.04 -9.22 -8.07
N VAL A 148 -11.32 -8.97 -7.83
CA VAL A 148 -11.83 -8.67 -6.48
C VAL A 148 -11.86 -9.98 -5.69
N LEU A 149 -11.11 -10.02 -4.59
CA LEU A 149 -11.01 -11.19 -3.71
C LEU A 149 -11.97 -11.05 -2.53
N SER A 150 -12.63 -12.14 -2.15
CA SER A 150 -13.43 -12.13 -0.93
C SER A 150 -12.53 -12.12 0.32
N PRO A 151 -12.68 -11.18 1.26
CA PRO A 151 -11.96 -11.22 2.53
C PRO A 151 -12.52 -12.27 3.49
N TYR A 152 -13.74 -12.77 3.25
CA TYR A 152 -14.45 -13.69 4.14
C TYR A 152 -14.84 -14.98 3.41
N SER A 153 -15.05 -16.05 4.19
CA SER A 153 -15.69 -17.26 3.68
C SER A 153 -17.17 -17.25 4.06
N GLY A 154 -18.03 -17.80 3.20
CA GLY A 154 -19.47 -17.86 3.48
C GLY A 154 -20.29 -18.24 2.25
N LYS A 155 -21.60 -18.36 2.44
CA LYS A 155 -22.55 -18.59 1.35
C LYS A 155 -23.03 -17.26 0.76
N VAL A 156 -23.04 -17.14 -0.56
CA VAL A 156 -23.48 -15.91 -1.23
C VAL A 156 -25.00 -15.74 -1.11
N LEU A 157 -25.42 -14.62 -0.51
CA LEU A 157 -26.82 -14.23 -0.35
C LEU A 157 -27.33 -13.34 -1.50
N SER A 158 -26.51 -12.39 -1.92
CA SER A 158 -26.77 -11.49 -3.05
C SER A 158 -25.47 -11.08 -3.71
N VAL A 159 -25.56 -10.73 -4.99
CA VAL A 159 -24.47 -10.28 -5.84
C VAL A 159 -25.00 -9.09 -6.63
N GLU A 160 -24.24 -8.00 -6.65
CA GLU A 160 -24.54 -6.83 -7.47
C GLU A 160 -23.63 -6.83 -8.70
N ASP A 161 -24.18 -6.48 -9.86
CA ASP A 161 -23.45 -6.29 -11.12
C ASP A 161 -23.52 -4.79 -11.51
N GLY A 162 -22.59 -4.32 -12.32
CA GLY A 162 -22.63 -3.00 -12.93
C GLY A 162 -21.71 -1.97 -12.27
N SER A 163 -22.17 -0.72 -12.20
CA SER A 163 -21.32 0.41 -11.83
C SER A 163 -21.39 0.73 -10.33
N HIS A 164 -20.29 0.48 -9.63
CA HIS A 164 -20.18 0.61 -8.17
C HIS A 164 -18.94 1.41 -7.78
N THR A 165 -19.00 2.13 -6.66
CA THR A 165 -17.80 2.70 -6.01
C THR A 165 -17.12 1.65 -5.15
N ILE A 166 -15.89 1.93 -4.69
CA ILE A 166 -15.18 1.03 -3.76
C ILE A 166 -15.86 0.91 -2.39
N GLU A 167 -16.77 1.84 -2.04
CA GLU A 167 -17.49 1.85 -0.77
C GLU A 167 -18.82 1.08 -0.83
N ASP A 168 -19.31 0.81 -2.03
CA ASP A 168 -20.55 0.08 -2.25
C ASP A 168 -20.37 -1.43 -1.97
N THR A 169 -21.41 -2.04 -1.45
CA THR A 169 -21.45 -3.49 -1.18
C THR A 169 -21.76 -4.22 -2.49
N VAL A 170 -20.80 -5.00 -2.99
CA VAL A 170 -20.95 -5.77 -4.24
C VAL A 170 -21.41 -7.21 -4.00
N LEU A 171 -21.23 -7.71 -2.78
CA LEU A 171 -21.59 -9.07 -2.42
C LEU A 171 -21.99 -9.13 -0.94
N MET A 172 -23.02 -9.90 -0.62
CA MET A 172 -23.40 -10.20 0.76
C MET A 172 -23.20 -11.69 1.04
N LEU A 173 -22.45 -12.00 2.10
CA LEU A 173 -22.14 -13.37 2.52
C LEU A 173 -22.86 -13.74 3.81
N ASP A 174 -23.27 -15.00 3.92
CA ASP A 174 -23.67 -15.64 5.17
C ASP A 174 -22.51 -16.47 5.72
N ASP A 175 -21.90 -15.98 6.79
CA ASP A 175 -20.87 -16.65 7.56
C ASP A 175 -21.50 -17.25 8.83
N LYS A 176 -22.00 -18.48 8.71
CA LYS A 176 -22.59 -19.27 9.81
C LYS A 176 -23.72 -18.53 10.55
N GLY A 177 -24.59 -17.84 9.83
CA GLY A 177 -25.70 -17.06 10.37
C GLY A 177 -25.40 -15.56 10.51
N ASN A 178 -24.15 -15.14 10.32
CA ASN A 178 -23.76 -13.73 10.34
C ASN A 178 -23.66 -13.18 8.92
N LYS A 179 -24.51 -12.18 8.61
CA LYS A 179 -24.44 -11.46 7.33
C LYS A 179 -23.21 -10.55 7.32
N ARG A 180 -22.38 -10.65 6.27
CA ARG A 180 -21.21 -9.81 6.05
C ARG A 180 -21.27 -9.15 4.69
N ASP A 181 -21.08 -7.84 4.69
CA ASP A 181 -20.94 -7.06 3.47
C ASP A 181 -19.51 -7.19 2.93
N VAL A 182 -19.41 -7.42 1.62
CA VAL A 182 -18.15 -7.45 0.90
C VAL A 182 -18.16 -6.31 -0.12
N LYS A 183 -17.16 -5.45 0.02
CA LYS A 183 -16.90 -4.32 -0.86
C LYS A 183 -15.74 -4.64 -1.79
N MET A 184 -15.54 -3.82 -2.82
CA MET A 184 -14.37 -3.98 -3.71
C MET A 184 -13.06 -3.60 -3.05
N ALA A 185 -13.09 -2.80 -1.97
CA ALA A 185 -11.92 -2.44 -1.21
C ALA A 185 -12.01 -2.84 0.27
N HIS A 186 -10.86 -3.15 0.86
CA HIS A 186 -10.73 -3.51 2.27
C HIS A 186 -9.39 -3.04 2.83
N TYR A 187 -9.31 -2.88 4.16
CA TYR A 187 -8.06 -2.53 4.82
C TYR A 187 -7.27 -3.80 5.20
N TRP A 188 -5.94 -3.73 5.11
CA TRP A 188 -5.05 -4.79 5.55
C TRP A 188 -3.87 -4.24 6.37
N PRO A 189 -3.59 -4.78 7.57
CA PRO A 189 -2.44 -4.36 8.37
C PRO A 189 -1.10 -4.66 7.68
N VAL A 190 -0.26 -3.65 7.50
CA VAL A 190 0.97 -3.79 6.68
C VAL A 190 2.03 -4.69 7.31
N ARG A 191 1.99 -4.85 8.65
CA ARG A 191 2.91 -5.71 9.40
C ARG A 191 2.44 -7.16 9.50
N LYS A 192 1.29 -7.50 8.90
CA LYS A 192 0.76 -8.86 8.85
C LYS A 192 0.89 -9.39 7.42
N PRO A 193 1.72 -10.42 7.16
CA PRO A 193 1.79 -11.02 5.83
C PRO A 193 0.43 -11.50 5.36
N ARG A 194 0.14 -11.32 4.06
CA ARG A 194 -1.10 -11.82 3.47
C ARG A 194 -1.07 -13.35 3.38
N PRO A 195 -2.16 -14.03 3.78
CA PRO A 195 -2.19 -15.49 3.85
C PRO A 195 -2.09 -16.11 2.46
N PHE A 196 -1.41 -17.26 2.38
CA PHE A 196 -1.32 -18.07 1.17
C PHE A 196 -1.55 -19.55 1.55
N ALA A 197 -1.95 -20.37 0.58
CA ALA A 197 -2.20 -21.79 0.81
C ALA A 197 -0.89 -22.59 0.97
N GLU A 198 0.02 -22.40 0.03
CA GLU A 198 1.30 -23.11 -0.01
C GLU A 198 2.37 -22.22 -0.67
N LYS A 199 3.63 -22.39 -0.27
CA LYS A 199 4.79 -21.72 -0.87
C LYS A 199 5.53 -22.68 -1.77
N TYR A 200 5.58 -22.37 -3.05
CA TYR A 200 6.35 -23.13 -4.04
C TYR A 200 7.79 -22.63 -4.15
N ALA A 201 8.69 -23.50 -4.57
CA ALA A 201 10.06 -23.12 -4.93
C ALA A 201 10.05 -22.34 -6.26
N PRO A 202 10.75 -21.20 -6.36
CA PRO A 202 10.76 -20.40 -7.58
C PRO A 202 11.66 -21.06 -8.63
N ASN A 203 11.06 -21.70 -9.63
CA ASN A 203 11.74 -22.46 -10.69
C ASN A 203 11.57 -21.86 -12.10
N ILE A 204 10.79 -20.79 -12.24
CA ILE A 204 10.57 -20.08 -13.50
C ILE A 204 11.53 -18.88 -13.53
N PRO A 205 12.40 -18.72 -14.53
CA PRO A 205 13.26 -17.53 -14.64
C PRO A 205 12.41 -16.27 -14.87
N LEU A 206 12.79 -15.18 -14.21
CA LEU A 206 12.34 -13.83 -14.49
C LEU A 206 13.21 -13.28 -15.62
N LEU A 207 12.61 -13.03 -16.78
CA LEU A 207 13.32 -12.46 -17.92
C LEU A 207 13.42 -10.96 -17.71
N THR A 208 14.63 -10.47 -17.50
CA THR A 208 14.90 -9.05 -17.19
C THR A 208 15.18 -8.21 -18.44
N GLY A 209 15.55 -8.83 -19.56
CA GLY A 209 16.01 -8.16 -20.76
C GLY A 209 17.48 -7.71 -20.67
N MET A 210 18.13 -7.90 -19.53
CA MET A 210 19.54 -7.58 -19.32
C MET A 210 20.39 -8.83 -19.53
N ARG A 211 21.19 -8.86 -20.60
CA ARG A 211 22.04 -10.02 -20.97
C ARG A 211 22.84 -10.59 -19.81
N VAL A 212 23.46 -9.72 -19.01
CA VAL A 212 24.30 -10.14 -17.87
C VAL A 212 23.49 -10.82 -16.76
N VAL A 213 22.29 -10.32 -16.47
CA VAL A 213 21.41 -10.88 -15.44
C VAL A 213 20.81 -12.18 -15.95
N ASP A 214 20.21 -12.18 -17.14
CA ASP A 214 19.51 -13.34 -17.69
C ASP A 214 20.47 -14.53 -17.98
N THR A 215 21.74 -14.26 -18.30
CA THR A 215 22.71 -15.31 -18.64
C THR A 215 23.51 -15.81 -17.43
N PHE A 216 24.09 -14.90 -16.64
CA PHE A 216 25.08 -15.26 -15.62
C PHE A 216 24.51 -15.24 -14.20
N PHE A 217 23.54 -14.37 -13.93
CA PHE A 217 22.98 -14.17 -12.59
C PHE A 217 21.44 -14.17 -12.62
N PRO A 218 20.80 -15.24 -13.15
CA PRO A 218 19.37 -15.24 -13.38
C PRO A 218 18.60 -15.16 -12.07
N ILE A 219 17.52 -14.39 -12.08
CA ILE A 219 16.58 -14.27 -10.97
C ILE A 219 15.37 -15.11 -11.32
N ALA A 220 14.83 -15.90 -10.40
CA ALA A 220 13.58 -16.62 -10.62
C ALA A 220 12.36 -15.75 -10.24
N LYS A 221 11.20 -15.96 -10.86
CA LYS A 221 9.93 -15.34 -10.44
C LYS A 221 9.58 -15.81 -9.04
N GLY A 222 9.42 -14.86 -8.10
CA GLY A 222 9.32 -15.14 -6.67
C GLY A 222 10.65 -15.33 -5.95
N GLY A 223 11.78 -15.18 -6.65
CA GLY A 223 13.11 -15.11 -6.09
C GLY A 223 13.43 -13.77 -5.45
N THR A 224 14.64 -13.63 -4.92
CA THR A 224 15.11 -12.41 -4.27
C THR A 224 16.53 -12.12 -4.75
N ALA A 225 16.79 -10.87 -5.10
CA ALA A 225 18.10 -10.40 -5.53
C ALA A 225 18.48 -9.13 -4.75
N SER A 226 19.78 -8.86 -4.67
CA SER A 226 20.31 -7.63 -4.09
C SER A 226 21.36 -7.05 -5.03
N ILE A 227 21.32 -5.73 -5.22
CA ILE A 227 22.25 -4.99 -6.08
C ILE A 227 23.03 -4.01 -5.21
N PRO A 228 23.99 -4.49 -4.39
CA PRO A 228 24.86 -3.62 -3.62
C PRO A 228 25.84 -2.90 -4.56
N GLY A 229 26.17 -1.64 -4.25
CA GLY A 229 27.16 -0.90 -5.03
C GLY A 229 27.40 0.52 -4.50
N PRO A 230 28.56 1.12 -4.81
CA PRO A 230 28.88 2.48 -4.38
C PRO A 230 27.93 3.51 -5.03
N PHE A 231 27.98 4.76 -4.55
CA PHE A 231 27.24 5.84 -5.19
C PHE A 231 27.68 6.00 -6.65
N GLY A 232 26.73 6.26 -7.57
CA GLY A 232 27.00 6.41 -9.00
C GLY A 232 27.26 5.12 -9.78
N SER A 233 27.14 3.93 -9.17
CA SER A 233 27.41 2.64 -9.83
C SER A 233 26.28 2.14 -10.75
N GLY A 234 25.25 2.95 -11.03
CA GLY A 234 24.11 2.55 -11.87
C GLY A 234 23.05 1.68 -11.20
N LYS A 235 22.91 1.71 -9.87
CA LYS A 235 21.87 0.95 -9.13
C LYS A 235 20.46 1.32 -9.59
N THR A 236 20.13 2.62 -9.56
CA THR A 236 18.83 3.16 -9.95
C THR A 236 18.52 2.85 -11.42
N VAL A 237 19.52 3.00 -12.31
CA VAL A 237 19.39 2.64 -13.73
C VAL A 237 19.08 1.15 -13.92
N THR A 238 19.69 0.28 -13.13
CA THR A 238 19.43 -1.16 -13.15
C THR A 238 18.01 -1.47 -12.67
N GLN A 239 17.56 -0.84 -11.57
CA GLN A 239 16.19 -1.00 -11.06
C GLN A 239 15.15 -0.47 -12.06
N GLN A 240 15.34 0.70 -12.65
CA GLN A 240 14.45 1.22 -13.70
C GLN A 240 14.41 0.30 -14.93
N SER A 241 15.55 -0.27 -15.33
CA SER A 241 15.61 -1.26 -16.41
C SER A 241 14.78 -2.51 -16.07
N LEU A 242 14.89 -3.00 -14.83
CA LEU A 242 14.07 -4.11 -14.33
C LEU A 242 12.58 -3.74 -14.33
N ALA A 243 12.21 -2.55 -13.84
CA ALA A 243 10.83 -2.08 -13.85
C ALA A 243 10.24 -2.03 -15.26
N LYS A 244 11.03 -1.61 -16.24
CA LYS A 244 10.60 -1.46 -17.63
C LYS A 244 10.51 -2.79 -18.36
N PHE A 245 11.56 -3.61 -18.28
CA PHE A 245 11.76 -4.75 -19.17
C PHE A 245 11.46 -6.11 -18.53
N ALA A 246 11.37 -6.19 -17.20
CA ALA A 246 11.08 -7.47 -16.56
C ALA A 246 9.70 -8.00 -16.97
N ASP A 247 9.61 -9.31 -17.17
CA ASP A 247 8.38 -10.03 -17.54
C ASP A 247 7.44 -10.27 -16.33
N ALA A 248 7.28 -9.23 -15.50
CA ALA A 248 6.29 -9.13 -14.44
C ALA A 248 4.98 -8.52 -14.96
N ASP A 249 3.86 -8.84 -14.33
CA ASP A 249 2.56 -8.30 -14.68
C ASP A 249 2.28 -6.97 -13.99
N VAL A 250 2.75 -6.81 -12.75
CA VAL A 250 2.63 -5.59 -11.94
C VAL A 250 3.98 -5.21 -11.36
N VAL A 251 4.26 -3.91 -11.30
CA VAL A 251 5.47 -3.35 -10.68
C VAL A 251 5.08 -2.52 -9.47
N VAL A 252 5.74 -2.78 -8.34
CA VAL A 252 5.66 -1.94 -7.14
C VAL A 252 7.07 -1.39 -6.92
N TYR A 253 7.23 -0.07 -7.01
CA TYR A 253 8.53 0.58 -6.88
C TYR A 253 8.56 1.43 -5.62
N ILE A 254 9.50 1.16 -4.72
CA ILE A 254 9.64 1.87 -3.44
C ILE A 254 10.92 2.72 -3.45
N GLY A 255 10.75 4.03 -3.56
CA GLY A 255 11.80 5.00 -3.28
C GLY A 255 12.00 5.21 -1.78
N CYS A 256 12.77 4.33 -1.12
CA CYS A 256 13.00 4.40 0.32
C CYS A 256 14.27 5.17 0.69
N GLY A 257 14.12 6.42 1.12
CA GLY A 257 15.23 7.25 1.57
C GLY A 257 16.12 7.78 0.44
N GLU A 258 15.67 7.69 -0.81
CA GLU A 258 16.41 8.17 -1.98
C GLU A 258 16.44 9.70 -2.08
N ARG A 259 17.27 10.23 -2.99
CA ARG A 259 17.26 11.67 -3.29
C ARG A 259 15.97 12.06 -4.00
N GLY A 260 15.47 13.27 -3.70
CA GLY A 260 14.26 13.81 -4.33
C GLY A 260 14.34 13.81 -5.86
N ASN A 261 15.47 14.24 -6.43
CA ASN A 261 15.66 14.29 -7.88
C ASN A 261 15.60 12.90 -8.53
N GLU A 262 16.11 11.85 -7.88
CA GLU A 262 16.04 10.47 -8.41
C GLU A 262 14.59 9.97 -8.44
N MET A 263 13.79 10.37 -7.46
CA MET A 263 12.35 10.08 -7.48
C MET A 263 11.61 10.92 -8.52
N THR A 264 11.94 12.20 -8.67
CA THR A 264 11.34 13.07 -9.70
C THR A 264 11.60 12.51 -11.10
N GLU A 265 12.82 12.06 -11.39
CA GLU A 265 13.17 11.43 -12.67
C GLU A 265 12.27 10.22 -12.96
N VAL A 266 12.08 9.32 -11.98
CA VAL A 266 11.16 8.19 -12.11
C VAL A 266 9.72 8.66 -12.38
N LEU A 267 9.26 9.69 -11.67
CA LEU A 267 7.90 10.23 -11.79
C LEU A 267 7.66 10.90 -13.15
N GLU A 268 8.66 11.57 -13.71
CA GLU A 268 8.58 12.21 -15.03
C GLU A 268 8.73 11.19 -16.17
N GLU A 269 9.61 10.21 -16.04
CA GLU A 269 9.88 9.26 -17.12
C GLU A 269 8.82 8.16 -17.25
N PHE A 270 8.37 7.55 -16.15
CA PHE A 270 7.51 6.36 -16.19
C PHE A 270 6.19 6.56 -16.93
N PRO A 271 5.51 7.73 -16.86
CA PRO A 271 4.34 8.03 -17.69
C PRO A 271 4.61 8.07 -19.19
N HIS A 272 5.86 8.33 -19.61
CA HIS A 272 6.26 8.43 -21.01
C HIS A 272 6.94 7.17 -21.54
N LEU A 273 7.37 6.27 -20.65
CA LEU A 273 7.95 4.99 -21.02
C LEU A 273 6.86 4.00 -21.43
N GLU A 274 6.91 3.57 -22.69
CA GLU A 274 6.04 2.50 -23.18
C GLU A 274 6.58 1.13 -22.73
N ASP A 275 5.68 0.32 -22.18
CA ASP A 275 5.93 -1.08 -21.86
C ASP A 275 5.98 -1.90 -23.16
N PRO A 276 7.11 -2.57 -23.48
CA PRO A 276 7.24 -3.37 -24.70
C PRO A 276 6.21 -4.51 -24.83
N LYS A 277 5.65 -5.01 -23.72
CA LYS A 277 4.68 -6.11 -23.72
C LYS A 277 3.28 -5.63 -24.09
N THR A 278 2.90 -4.43 -23.65
CA THR A 278 1.52 -3.94 -23.73
C THR A 278 1.36 -2.77 -24.69
N GLY A 279 2.43 -2.08 -25.08
CA GLY A 279 2.39 -0.85 -25.88
C GLY A 279 1.68 0.30 -25.16
N LYS A 280 1.57 0.23 -23.83
CA LYS A 280 0.93 1.24 -22.98
C LYS A 280 1.97 1.86 -22.05
N PRO A 281 1.71 3.05 -21.50
CA PRO A 281 2.58 3.64 -20.49
C PRO A 281 2.85 2.67 -19.34
N LEU A 282 4.10 2.60 -18.87
CA LEU A 282 4.53 1.72 -17.79
C LEU A 282 3.73 1.94 -16.50
N MET A 283 3.25 3.17 -16.28
CA MET A 283 2.36 3.53 -15.17
C MET A 283 1.05 2.72 -15.14
N GLU A 284 0.55 2.20 -16.27
CA GLU A 284 -0.69 1.40 -16.32
C GLU A 284 -0.59 0.07 -15.55
N ARG A 285 0.63 -0.38 -15.21
CA ARG A 285 0.88 -1.57 -14.38
C ARG A 285 1.76 -1.30 -13.16
N THR A 286 2.00 -0.03 -12.84
CA THR A 286 2.95 0.37 -11.80
C THR A 286 2.25 1.14 -10.68
N VAL A 287 2.69 0.91 -9.46
CA VAL A 287 2.43 1.77 -8.30
C VAL A 287 3.77 2.22 -7.72
N LEU A 288 3.86 3.52 -7.43
CA LEU A 288 5.08 4.14 -6.91
C LEU A 288 4.86 4.53 -5.45
N ILE A 289 5.81 4.20 -4.58
CA ILE A 289 5.84 4.64 -3.19
C ILE A 289 7.10 5.48 -3.00
N ALA A 290 6.94 6.77 -2.80
CA ALA A 290 8.04 7.72 -2.65
C ALA A 290 8.15 8.17 -1.20
N ASN A 291 9.26 7.82 -0.54
CA ASN A 291 9.60 8.37 0.76
C ASN A 291 11.05 8.87 0.75
N THR A 292 11.26 10.10 0.28
CA THR A 292 12.58 10.70 0.05
C THR A 292 13.38 10.88 1.34
N SER A 293 14.69 11.13 1.20
CA SER A 293 15.63 11.33 2.33
C SER A 293 15.26 12.47 3.28
N ASN A 294 14.53 13.50 2.83
CA ASN A 294 14.04 14.59 3.69
C ASN A 294 12.67 14.29 4.33
N MET A 295 12.01 13.18 3.99
CA MET A 295 10.78 12.76 4.65
C MET A 295 11.07 12.05 5.99
N PRO A 296 10.07 11.99 6.90
CA PRO A 296 10.22 11.40 8.22
C PRO A 296 10.84 9.99 8.20
N VAL A 297 11.80 9.76 9.09
CA VAL A 297 12.56 8.50 9.14
C VAL A 297 11.65 7.30 9.40
N ALA A 298 10.65 7.46 10.26
CA ALA A 298 9.69 6.40 10.56
C ALA A 298 8.87 5.98 9.32
N ALA A 299 8.56 6.92 8.44
CA ALA A 299 7.81 6.64 7.21
C ALA A 299 8.64 5.84 6.18
N ARG A 300 9.98 5.82 6.30
CA ARG A 300 10.86 4.94 5.49
C ARG A 300 10.67 3.47 5.84
N GLU A 301 10.48 3.15 7.12
CA GLU A 301 10.16 1.78 7.51
C GLU A 301 8.77 1.40 7.01
N ALA A 302 7.80 2.30 7.20
CA ALA A 302 6.43 2.09 6.74
C ALA A 302 6.34 1.88 5.23
N SER A 303 7.12 2.60 4.41
CA SER A 303 7.07 2.49 2.95
C SER A 303 7.38 1.08 2.45
N ILE A 304 8.32 0.38 3.09
CA ILE A 304 8.67 -1.01 2.77
C ILE A 304 7.48 -1.94 3.03
N TYR A 305 6.85 -1.84 4.22
CA TYR A 305 5.70 -2.66 4.58
C TYR A 305 4.47 -2.35 3.73
N THR A 306 4.25 -1.07 3.40
CA THR A 306 3.21 -0.63 2.47
C THR A 306 3.41 -1.30 1.12
N GLY A 307 4.60 -1.19 0.53
CA GLY A 307 4.87 -1.73 -0.80
C GLY A 307 4.82 -3.25 -0.89
N ILE A 308 5.40 -3.97 0.07
CA ILE A 308 5.26 -5.44 0.08
C ILE A 308 3.79 -5.86 0.23
N THR A 309 2.99 -5.16 1.04
CA THR A 309 1.56 -5.48 1.20
C THR A 309 0.79 -5.26 -0.10
N LEU A 310 1.07 -4.18 -0.84
CA LEU A 310 0.51 -3.95 -2.17
C LEU A 310 0.94 -5.05 -3.16
N ALA A 311 2.21 -5.46 -3.11
CA ALA A 311 2.72 -6.53 -3.98
C ALA A 311 2.06 -7.87 -3.68
N GLU A 312 1.92 -8.22 -2.39
CA GLU A 312 1.21 -9.43 -1.96
C GLU A 312 -0.27 -9.41 -2.39
N TYR A 313 -0.91 -8.23 -2.39
CA TYR A 313 -2.30 -8.11 -2.82
C TYR A 313 -2.48 -8.47 -4.31
N TYR A 314 -1.64 -7.95 -5.20
CA TYR A 314 -1.67 -8.33 -6.62
C TYR A 314 -1.20 -9.77 -6.85
N ARG A 315 -0.25 -10.28 -6.05
CA ARG A 315 0.15 -11.70 -6.05
C ARG A 315 -1.05 -12.61 -5.76
N ASP A 316 -1.88 -12.27 -4.77
CA ASP A 316 -3.05 -13.07 -4.40
C ASP A 316 -4.09 -13.14 -5.52
N MET A 317 -4.09 -12.17 -6.45
CA MET A 317 -4.90 -12.22 -7.68
C MET A 317 -4.33 -13.16 -8.74
N GLY A 318 -3.13 -13.72 -8.54
CA GLY A 318 -2.43 -14.57 -9.49
C GLY A 318 -1.52 -13.81 -10.46
N TYR A 319 -1.14 -12.57 -10.16
CA TYR A 319 -0.16 -11.81 -10.95
C TYR A 319 1.28 -12.08 -10.50
N ASN A 320 2.21 -12.03 -11.45
CA ASN A 320 3.64 -11.98 -11.14
C ASN A 320 4.00 -10.52 -10.80
N VAL A 321 4.43 -10.26 -9.57
CA VAL A 321 4.71 -8.89 -9.12
C VAL A 321 6.22 -8.71 -8.91
N ALA A 322 6.78 -7.66 -9.51
CA ALA A 322 8.14 -7.21 -9.23
C ALA A 322 8.11 -6.08 -8.19
N LEU A 323 8.70 -6.33 -7.03
CA LEU A 323 8.91 -5.34 -5.97
C LEU A 323 10.34 -4.84 -6.03
N MET A 324 10.53 -3.53 -6.14
CA MET A 324 11.84 -2.86 -6.20
C MET A 324 12.01 -1.87 -5.06
#